data_AF-A0A843ID87-F1
#
_entry.id   AF-A0A843ID87-F1
#
_cell.length_a   1.000
_cell.length_b   1.000
_cell.length_c   1.000
_cell.angle_alpha   90.00
_cell.angle_beta   90.00
_cell.angle_gamma   90.00
#
_symmetry.space_group_name_H-M   'P 1'
#
loop_
_entity.id
_entity.type
_entity.pdbx_description
1 polymer ?
#
loop_
_entity_poly.entity_id
_entity_poly.type
_entity_poly.pdbx_seq_one_letter_code
_entity_poly.pdbx_strand_id
1 'polypeptide(L)'
;MAFEKMIKNAFDESRNNCRFGDTLEEIKEIQDYIKNADKIYIPNKDGVKVEVLNKVLNEYGLPQAEILQINTNTADTNRIPALAKAYMALDQSECDLIIARGRLGIPGSGSLLIFIDNKGRILTAGMSPSHVIHQKSLEEAVYEEAVEALEKIGFEKVI
;
A
#
# COMPACT_ATOMS: atom_id res chain seq x y z
N MET A 1 10.18 12.65 10.94
CA MET A 1 10.82 11.36 11.25
C MET A 1 9.77 10.49 11.89
N ALA A 2 9.03 9.72 11.08
CA ALA A 2 7.92 8.92 11.61
C ALA A 2 8.46 7.62 12.24
N PHE A 3 9.10 6.78 11.44
CA PHE A 3 9.41 5.39 11.85
C PHE A 3 10.86 5.13 12.27
N GLU A 4 11.78 6.10 12.17
CA GLU A 4 13.23 5.83 12.28
C GLU A 4 13.63 5.22 13.63
N LYS A 5 13.03 5.70 14.73
CA LYS A 5 13.32 5.20 16.08
C LYS A 5 12.77 3.80 16.28
N MET A 6 11.52 3.58 15.90
CA MET A 6 10.83 2.28 15.97
C MET A 6 11.59 1.22 15.17
N ILE A 7 11.93 1.50 13.91
CA ILE A 7 12.70 0.58 13.05
C ILE A 7 14.07 0.26 13.67
N LYS A 8 14.77 1.28 14.18
CA LYS A 8 16.07 1.07 14.85
C LYS A 8 15.93 0.13 16.04
N ASN A 9 14.93 0.34 16.89
CA ASN A 9 14.69 -0.49 18.07
C ASN A 9 14.40 -1.94 17.67
N ALA A 10 13.49 -2.16 16.71
CA ALA A 10 13.18 -3.49 16.20
C ALA A 10 14.43 -4.19 15.62
N PHE A 11 15.30 -3.45 14.93
CA PHE A 11 16.55 -4.00 14.38
C PHE A 11 17.55 -4.37 15.48
N ASP A 12 17.66 -3.57 16.54
CA ASP A 12 18.49 -3.89 17.71
C ASP A 12 17.97 -5.15 18.42
N GLU A 13 16.63 -5.30 18.56
CA GLU A 13 16.00 -6.49 19.11
C GLU A 13 16.28 -7.74 18.26
N SER A 14 16.14 -7.65 16.94
CA SER A 14 16.46 -8.74 16.02
C SER A 14 17.93 -9.13 16.11
N ARG A 15 18.84 -8.14 16.16
CA ARG A 15 20.29 -8.39 16.28
C ARG A 15 20.64 -9.13 17.58
N ASN A 16 19.90 -8.85 18.66
CA ASN A 16 20.11 -9.45 19.97
C ASN A 16 19.28 -10.73 20.19
N ASN A 17 18.58 -11.24 19.17
CA ASN A 17 17.69 -12.41 19.24
C ASN A 17 16.59 -12.29 20.32
N CYS A 18 16.12 -11.08 20.59
CA CYS A 18 15.04 -10.81 21.56
C CYS A 18 13.79 -10.21 20.92
N ARG A 19 13.67 -10.31 19.58
CA ARG A 19 12.46 -9.96 18.85
C ARG A 19 11.50 -11.15 18.85
N PHE A 20 10.31 -10.98 19.41
CA PHE A 20 9.31 -12.05 19.55
C PHE A 20 8.04 -11.86 18.71
N GLY A 21 8.04 -10.87 17.83
CA GLY A 21 6.90 -10.49 17.00
C GLY A 21 6.70 -8.98 16.99
N ASP A 22 5.65 -8.54 16.30
CA ASP A 22 5.30 -7.12 16.21
C ASP A 22 4.66 -6.61 17.50
N THR A 23 4.75 -5.30 17.70
CA THR A 23 4.29 -4.59 18.89
C THR A 23 3.10 -3.69 18.56
N LEU A 24 2.27 -3.40 19.57
CA LEU A 24 1.17 -2.44 19.41
C LEU A 24 1.67 -1.02 19.10
N GLU A 25 2.88 -0.66 19.56
CA GLU A 25 3.50 0.64 19.23
C GLU A 25 3.80 0.73 17.73
N GLU A 26 4.31 -0.34 17.13
CA GLU A 26 4.57 -0.38 15.68
C GLU A 26 3.31 -0.25 14.84
N ILE A 27 2.26 -0.98 15.21
CA ILE A 27 0.96 -0.87 14.54
C ILE A 27 0.41 0.55 14.68
N LYS A 28 0.49 1.15 15.87
CA LYS A 28 0.00 2.50 16.11
C LYS A 28 0.77 3.53 15.29
N GLU A 29 2.09 3.44 15.20
CA GLU A 29 2.89 4.37 14.36
C GLU A 29 2.47 4.27 12.88
N ILE A 30 2.26 3.06 12.36
CA ILE A 30 1.81 2.86 10.97
C ILE A 30 0.42 3.49 10.76
N GLN A 31 -0.51 3.24 11.67
CA GLN A 31 -1.86 3.82 11.61
C GLN A 31 -1.82 5.35 11.68
N ASP A 32 -1.06 5.91 12.62
CA ASP A 32 -0.92 7.35 12.80
C ASP A 32 -0.30 8.00 11.55
N TYR A 33 0.67 7.34 10.90
CA TYR A 33 1.22 7.83 9.64
C TYR A 33 0.19 7.90 8.52
N ILE A 34 -0.57 6.81 8.30
CA ILE A 34 -1.58 6.75 7.24
C ILE A 34 -2.72 7.74 7.50
N LYS A 35 -3.18 7.89 8.75
CA LYS A 35 -4.23 8.84 9.14
C LYS A 35 -3.84 10.30 8.92
N ASN A 36 -2.56 10.62 9.11
CA ASN A 36 -2.05 11.98 9.04
C ASN A 36 -1.36 12.31 7.70
N ALA A 37 -1.40 11.43 6.71
CA ALA A 37 -0.82 11.66 5.39
C ALA A 37 -1.61 12.77 4.66
N ASP A 38 -0.93 13.80 4.17
CA ASP A 38 -1.56 14.92 3.46
C ASP A 38 -1.52 14.68 1.95
N LYS A 39 -0.37 14.26 1.43
CA LYS A 39 -0.17 14.00 -0.01
C LYS A 39 -0.14 12.51 -0.30
N ILE A 40 -1.29 11.99 -0.73
CA ILE A 40 -1.45 10.59 -1.10
C ILE A 40 -1.60 10.48 -2.62
N TYR A 41 -0.77 9.67 -3.28
CA TYR A 41 -0.87 9.43 -4.72
C TYR A 41 -1.14 7.97 -5.09
N ILE A 42 -1.91 7.80 -6.16
CA ILE A 42 -2.12 6.52 -6.83
C ILE A 42 -1.56 6.63 -8.26
N PRO A 43 -0.46 5.92 -8.60
CA PRO A 43 0.06 5.92 -9.96
C PRO A 43 -0.87 5.14 -10.89
N ASN A 44 -1.59 5.87 -11.75
CA ASN A 44 -2.50 5.26 -12.69
C ASN A 44 -2.68 6.12 -13.96
N LYS A 45 -3.10 5.48 -15.04
CA LYS A 45 -3.43 6.17 -16.30
C LYS A 45 -4.89 6.64 -16.35
N ASP A 46 -5.79 5.91 -15.70
CA ASP A 46 -7.25 6.15 -15.67
C ASP A 46 -7.77 6.41 -14.24
N GLY A 47 -8.95 7.03 -14.13
CA GLY A 47 -9.53 7.43 -12.85
C GLY A 47 -10.22 6.31 -12.06
N VAL A 48 -10.57 5.19 -12.70
CA VAL A 48 -11.44 4.15 -12.11
C VAL A 48 -10.89 3.58 -10.81
N LYS A 49 -9.59 3.22 -10.76
CA LYS A 49 -8.98 2.68 -9.53
C LYS A 49 -8.93 3.71 -8.42
N VAL A 50 -8.79 4.98 -8.77
CA VAL A 50 -8.70 6.09 -7.80
C VAL A 50 -10.04 6.29 -7.12
N GLU A 51 -11.15 6.19 -7.87
CA GLU A 51 -12.50 6.26 -7.31
C GLU A 51 -12.77 5.14 -6.31
N VAL A 52 -12.41 3.89 -6.66
CA VAL A 52 -12.58 2.73 -5.76
C VAL A 52 -11.72 2.88 -4.51
N LEU A 53 -10.46 3.30 -4.65
CA LEU A 53 -9.58 3.47 -3.50
C LEU A 53 -10.03 4.61 -2.60
N ASN A 54 -10.48 5.74 -3.16
CA ASN A 54 -11.03 6.83 -2.37
C ASN A 54 -12.33 6.45 -1.66
N LYS A 55 -13.16 5.59 -2.26
CA LYS A 55 -14.31 5.00 -1.55
C LYS A 55 -13.84 4.26 -0.30
N VAL A 56 -12.84 3.38 -0.43
CA VAL A 56 -12.28 2.64 0.72
C VAL A 56 -11.68 3.60 1.74
N LEU A 57 -10.82 4.53 1.34
CA LEU A 57 -10.20 5.50 2.26
C LEU A 57 -11.26 6.27 3.06
N ASN A 58 -12.33 6.73 2.41
CA ASN A 58 -13.45 7.39 3.09
C ASN A 58 -14.17 6.48 4.10
N GLU A 59 -14.40 5.19 3.78
CA GLU A 59 -15.02 4.22 4.71
C GLU A 59 -14.20 4.01 6.00
N TYR A 60 -12.88 4.22 5.94
CA TYR A 60 -11.96 4.13 7.09
C TYR A 60 -11.59 5.51 7.68
N GLY A 61 -12.25 6.59 7.25
CA GLY A 61 -11.98 7.95 7.74
C GLY A 61 -10.59 8.47 7.40
N LEU A 62 -10.01 8.02 6.30
CA LEU A 62 -8.67 8.38 5.83
C LEU A 62 -8.72 9.51 4.79
N PRO A 63 -7.64 10.30 4.66
CA PRO A 63 -7.52 11.32 3.63
C PRO A 63 -7.65 10.75 2.21
N GLN A 64 -8.15 11.55 1.28
CA GLN A 64 -8.31 11.13 -0.11
C GLN A 64 -6.98 11.15 -0.85
N ALA A 65 -6.85 10.25 -1.82
CA ALA A 65 -5.73 10.15 -2.71
C ALA A 65 -6.00 10.81 -4.07
N GLU A 66 -4.95 11.40 -4.62
CA GLU A 66 -4.94 12.00 -5.95
C GLU A 66 -4.37 11.03 -6.99
N ILE A 67 -4.80 11.18 -8.24
CA ILE A 67 -4.20 10.45 -9.35
C ILE A 67 -2.83 11.04 -9.68
N LEU A 68 -1.80 10.20 -9.71
CA LEU A 68 -0.51 10.55 -10.31
C LEU A 68 -0.45 9.98 -11.72
N GLN A 69 -0.60 10.86 -12.72
CA GLN A 69 -0.64 10.46 -14.12
C GLN A 69 0.75 10.15 -14.67
N ILE A 70 1.21 8.91 -14.46
CA ILE A 70 2.46 8.39 -15.01
C ILE A 70 2.24 7.05 -15.71
N ASN A 71 3.02 6.79 -16.76
CA ASN A 71 3.02 5.48 -17.42
C ASN A 71 3.92 4.51 -16.65
N THR A 72 3.31 3.56 -15.96
CA THR A 72 4.04 2.57 -15.16
C THR A 72 4.13 1.19 -15.80
N ASN A 73 3.87 1.04 -17.10
CA ASN A 73 3.84 -0.28 -17.75
C ASN A 73 5.21 -0.96 -17.80
N THR A 74 6.30 -0.19 -17.81
CA THR A 74 7.67 -0.73 -17.73
C THR A 74 7.93 -1.45 -16.41
N ALA A 75 7.15 -1.18 -15.36
CA ALA A 75 7.23 -1.93 -14.11
C ALA A 75 6.92 -3.42 -14.29
N ASP A 76 6.15 -3.81 -15.30
CA ASP A 76 5.76 -5.21 -15.53
C ASP A 76 6.92 -6.11 -16.01
N THR A 77 8.10 -5.54 -16.30
CA THR A 77 9.35 -6.29 -16.54
C THR A 77 10.17 -6.54 -15.27
N ASN A 78 9.76 -5.97 -14.13
CA ASN A 78 10.41 -6.17 -12.84
C ASN A 78 9.93 -7.46 -12.14
N ARG A 79 10.72 -7.93 -11.17
CA ARG A 79 10.38 -9.13 -10.37
C ARG A 79 9.11 -8.94 -9.52
N ILE A 80 8.83 -7.72 -9.06
CA ILE A 80 7.64 -7.37 -8.30
C ILE A 80 7.04 -6.11 -8.94
N PRO A 81 6.18 -6.25 -9.96
CA PRO A 81 5.64 -5.11 -10.69
C PRO A 81 4.92 -4.08 -9.82
N ALA A 82 4.08 -4.49 -8.87
CA ALA A 82 3.38 -3.55 -7.98
C ALA A 82 4.35 -2.62 -7.23
N LEU A 83 5.44 -3.19 -6.68
CA LEU A 83 6.47 -2.43 -5.97
C LEU A 83 7.24 -1.48 -6.89
N ALA A 84 7.59 -1.94 -8.09
CA ALA A 84 8.23 -1.09 -9.09
C ALA A 84 7.34 0.11 -9.49
N LYS A 85 6.01 -0.07 -9.61
CA LYS A 85 5.09 1.05 -9.87
C LYS A 85 5.10 2.06 -8.73
N ALA A 86 5.16 1.60 -7.48
CA ALA A 86 5.20 2.46 -6.32
C ALA A 86 6.48 3.30 -6.27
N TYR A 87 7.64 2.69 -6.52
CA TYR A 87 8.91 3.43 -6.59
C TYR A 87 8.96 4.40 -7.76
N MET A 88 8.42 4.04 -8.93
CA MET A 88 8.29 4.98 -10.04
C MET A 88 7.47 6.22 -9.66
N ALA A 89 6.43 6.06 -8.83
CA ALA A 89 5.61 7.16 -8.35
C ALA A 89 6.35 8.01 -7.31
N LEU A 90 7.01 7.34 -6.36
CA LEU A 90 7.81 7.97 -5.30
C LEU A 90 8.92 8.84 -5.90
N ASP A 91 9.66 8.33 -6.89
CA ASP A 91 10.77 9.06 -7.52
C ASP A 91 10.32 10.26 -8.39
N GLN A 92 9.01 10.38 -8.65
CA GLN A 92 8.42 11.43 -9.50
C GLN A 92 7.45 12.35 -8.75
N SER A 93 7.33 12.22 -7.42
CA SER A 93 6.41 13.03 -6.64
C SER A 93 6.90 13.29 -5.22
N GLU A 94 6.63 14.50 -4.73
CA GLU A 94 6.78 14.84 -3.31
C GLU A 94 5.49 14.44 -2.59
N CYS A 95 5.50 13.30 -1.92
CA CYS A 95 4.33 12.70 -1.30
C CYS A 95 4.61 12.19 0.12
N ASP A 96 3.55 11.92 0.87
CA ASP A 96 3.61 11.21 2.14
C ASP A 96 3.35 9.71 1.92
N LEU A 97 2.40 9.37 1.04
CA LEU A 97 1.94 8.00 0.86
C LEU A 97 1.71 7.69 -0.62
N ILE A 98 2.18 6.53 -1.06
CA ILE A 98 1.82 5.96 -2.37
C ILE A 98 1.00 4.70 -2.17
N ILE A 99 -0.13 4.61 -2.88
CA ILE A 99 -0.95 3.41 -2.97
C ILE A 99 -0.86 2.87 -4.41
N ALA A 100 -0.12 1.78 -4.61
CA ALA A 100 0.09 1.21 -5.93
C ALA A 100 -0.46 -0.21 -6.03
N ARG A 101 -0.99 -0.55 -7.21
CA ARG A 101 -1.48 -1.89 -7.52
C ARG A 101 -0.88 -2.42 -8.81
N GLY A 102 -0.45 -3.68 -8.79
CA GLY A 102 0.10 -4.36 -9.95
C GLY A 102 0.14 -5.86 -9.76
N ARG A 103 0.91 -6.54 -10.60
CA ARG A 103 1.15 -7.98 -10.47
C ARG A 103 2.05 -8.24 -9.26
N LEU A 104 1.79 -9.34 -8.53
CA LEU A 104 2.59 -9.78 -7.39
C LEU A 104 4.03 -10.14 -7.81
N GLY A 105 4.17 -10.88 -8.91
CA GLY A 105 5.46 -11.33 -9.43
C GLY A 105 5.40 -11.70 -10.91
N ILE A 106 5.67 -12.97 -11.23
CA ILE A 106 5.63 -13.49 -12.60
C ILE A 106 4.22 -13.44 -13.20
N PRO A 107 4.05 -13.46 -14.54
CA PRO A 107 2.74 -13.61 -15.17
C PRO A 107 1.93 -14.78 -14.57
N GLY A 108 0.68 -14.51 -14.17
CA GLY A 108 -0.20 -15.49 -13.52
C GLY A 108 -0.17 -15.48 -11.98
N SER A 109 0.75 -14.78 -11.33
CA SER A 109 0.91 -14.79 -9.86
C SER A 109 -0.18 -14.06 -9.06
N GLY A 110 -1.22 -13.54 -9.70
CA GLY A 110 -2.20 -12.66 -9.05
C GLY A 110 -1.71 -11.22 -8.85
N SER A 111 -2.46 -10.46 -8.06
CA SER A 111 -2.28 -9.03 -7.86
C SER A 111 -1.77 -8.72 -6.45
N LEU A 112 -1.06 -7.59 -6.35
CA LEU A 112 -0.56 -7.02 -5.11
C LEU A 112 -0.91 -5.53 -5.10
N LEU A 113 -1.58 -5.09 -4.04
CA LEU A 113 -1.80 -3.69 -3.68
C LEU A 113 -0.94 -3.36 -2.47
N ILE A 114 -0.19 -2.27 -2.54
CA ILE A 114 0.77 -1.87 -1.51
C ILE A 114 0.60 -0.40 -1.13
N PHE A 115 0.79 -0.15 0.16
CA PHE A 115 0.94 1.17 0.74
C PHE A 115 2.42 1.35 1.08
N ILE A 116 3.07 2.36 0.50
CA ILE A 116 4.45 2.72 0.85
C ILE A 116 4.51 4.16 1.33
N ASP A 117 5.41 4.42 2.27
CA ASP A 117 5.66 5.77 2.76
C ASP A 117 6.60 6.56 1.84
N ASN A 118 6.85 7.82 2.22
CA ASN A 118 7.74 8.73 1.50
C ASN A 118 9.23 8.34 1.45
N LYS A 119 9.61 7.19 2.00
CA LYS A 119 10.96 6.59 1.88
C LYS A 119 10.92 5.23 1.19
N GLY A 120 9.77 4.83 0.65
CA GLY A 120 9.60 3.54 -0.01
C GLY A 120 9.49 2.35 0.95
N ARG A 121 9.25 2.58 2.25
CA ARG A 121 9.02 1.52 3.22
C ARG A 121 7.60 1.01 3.06
N ILE A 122 7.44 -0.31 2.97
CA ILE A 122 6.12 -0.95 2.87
C ILE A 122 5.44 -0.88 4.24
N LEU A 123 4.24 -0.31 4.28
CA LEU A 123 3.43 -0.17 5.48
C LEU A 123 2.42 -1.31 5.62
N THR A 124 1.74 -1.62 4.52
CA THR A 124 0.78 -2.72 4.45
C THR A 124 0.52 -3.12 3.00
N ALA A 125 -0.15 -4.26 2.80
CA ALA A 125 -0.50 -4.77 1.49
C ALA A 125 -1.74 -5.68 1.53
N GLY A 126 -2.45 -5.72 0.41
CA GLY A 126 -3.52 -6.67 0.11
C GLY A 126 -3.23 -7.41 -1.20
N MET A 127 -3.83 -8.59 -1.36
CA MET A 127 -3.58 -9.46 -2.51
C MET A 127 -4.86 -10.07 -3.06
N SER A 128 -4.84 -10.39 -4.35
CA SER A 128 -5.90 -11.19 -4.96
C SER A 128 -5.32 -12.31 -5.81
N PRO A 129 -6.06 -13.42 -5.98
CA PRO A 129 -5.74 -14.42 -6.99
C PRO A 129 -5.66 -13.80 -8.39
N SER A 130 -5.21 -14.57 -9.37
CA SER A 130 -5.37 -14.15 -10.78
C SER A 130 -6.85 -13.94 -11.11
N HIS A 131 -7.17 -12.94 -11.93
CA HIS A 131 -8.53 -12.69 -12.43
C HIS A 131 -9.11 -13.91 -13.15
N VAL A 132 -8.26 -14.75 -13.75
CA VAL A 132 -8.65 -16.03 -14.38
C VAL A 132 -9.26 -17.00 -13.37
N ILE A 133 -8.88 -16.90 -12.09
CA ILE A 133 -9.35 -17.77 -11.00
C ILE A 133 -10.57 -17.16 -10.30
N HIS A 134 -10.48 -15.89 -9.86
CA HIS A 134 -11.54 -15.31 -9.02
C HIS A 134 -12.72 -14.73 -9.81
N GLN A 135 -12.54 -14.38 -11.09
CA GLN A 135 -13.57 -13.82 -12.01
C GLN A 135 -14.32 -12.55 -11.56
N LYS A 136 -14.03 -12.01 -10.37
CA LYS A 136 -14.44 -10.68 -9.89
C LYS A 136 -14.09 -9.55 -10.86
N SER A 137 -14.84 -8.45 -10.77
CA SER A 137 -14.52 -7.22 -11.49
C SER A 137 -13.21 -6.60 -10.99
N LEU A 138 -12.66 -5.64 -11.75
CA LEU A 138 -11.46 -4.91 -11.33
C LEU A 138 -11.74 -4.12 -10.03
N GLU A 139 -12.91 -3.50 -9.97
CA GLU A 139 -13.37 -2.66 -8.88
C GLU A 139 -13.54 -3.48 -7.59
N GLU A 140 -14.16 -4.66 -7.67
CA GLU A 140 -14.33 -5.57 -6.54
C GLU A 140 -12.97 -6.05 -6.01
N ALA A 141 -12.05 -6.44 -6.89
CA ALA A 141 -10.72 -6.91 -6.49
C ALA A 141 -9.91 -5.78 -5.83
N VAL A 142 -9.92 -4.57 -6.39
CA VAL A 142 -9.24 -3.40 -5.81
C VAL A 142 -9.82 -3.05 -4.44
N TYR A 143 -11.15 -3.09 -4.30
CA TYR A 143 -11.83 -2.82 -3.03
C TYR A 143 -11.40 -3.81 -1.94
N GLU A 144 -11.48 -5.12 -2.22
CA GLU A 144 -11.12 -6.16 -1.26
C GLU A 144 -9.65 -6.11 -0.87
N GLU A 145 -8.75 -5.86 -1.81
CA GLU A 145 -7.31 -5.74 -1.53
C GLU A 145 -7.03 -4.53 -0.62
N ALA A 146 -7.69 -3.39 -0.84
CA ALA A 146 -7.51 -2.22 0.00
C ALA A 146 -8.09 -2.42 1.40
N VAL A 147 -9.26 -3.07 1.52
CA VAL A 147 -9.85 -3.49 2.79
C VAL A 147 -8.91 -4.43 3.53
N GLU A 148 -8.40 -5.48 2.87
CA GLU A 148 -7.45 -6.42 3.46
C GLU A 148 -6.19 -5.70 3.97
N ALA A 149 -5.66 -4.75 3.19
CA ALA A 149 -4.47 -3.99 3.57
C ALA A 149 -4.71 -3.16 4.84
N LEU A 150 -5.86 -2.50 4.98
CA LEU A 150 -6.16 -1.65 6.13
C LEU A 150 -6.52 -2.47 7.38
N GLU A 151 -7.39 -3.47 7.26
CA GLU A 151 -7.85 -4.27 8.41
C GLU A 151 -6.72 -5.12 9.01
N LYS A 152 -5.77 -5.58 8.17
CA LYS A 152 -4.59 -6.34 8.61
C LYS A 152 -3.69 -5.57 9.59
N ILE A 153 -3.71 -4.24 9.53
CA ILE A 153 -2.99 -3.36 10.46
C ILE A 153 -3.96 -2.69 11.45
N GLY A 154 -5.16 -3.23 11.65
CA GLY A 154 -6.08 -2.82 12.72
C GLY A 154 -6.87 -1.54 12.47
N PHE A 155 -7.02 -1.10 11.22
CA PHE A 155 -8.02 -0.08 10.89
C PHE A 155 -9.44 -0.66 10.96
N GLU A 156 -10.38 0.16 11.43
CA GLU A 156 -11.80 -0.16 11.50
C GLU A 156 -12.60 0.87 10.69
N LYS A 157 -13.72 0.44 10.10
CA LYS A 157 -14.61 1.33 9.35
C LYS A 157 -15.29 2.33 10.29
N VAL A 158 -15.42 3.58 9.87
CA VAL A 158 -15.95 4.70 10.66
C VAL A 158 -17.45 4.88 10.43
N ILE A 159 -18.22 3.78 10.37
CA ILE A 159 -19.66 3.77 10.05
C ILE A 159 -20.44 4.87 10.80
#